data_AF-A0A3B8YRQ1-F1
#
_entry.id   AF-A0A3B8YRQ1-F1
#
_cell.length_a   1.000
_cell.length_b   1.000
_cell.length_c   1.000
_cell.angle_alpha   90.00
_cell.angle_beta   90.00
_cell.angle_gamma   90.00
#
_symmetry.space_group_name_H-M   'P 1'
#
loop_
_entity.id
_entity.type
_entity.pdbx_description
1 polymer ?
#
loop_
_entity_poly.entity_id
_entity_poly.type
_entity_poly.pdbx_seq_one_letter_code
_entity_poly.pdbx_strand_id
1 'polypeptide(L)'
;SNESGNSGAKISRRNFGETVEVITRNFPHWFVPGYAAFANNEGNLPVDQHMLLALMAPRAVYVASAADDSWADPKGQYLALVAAQPVFSLFGLKTSLPANMPPNNEQVIQLPLGFHNRDGIHNMNLFDWKQFVKFADEYFKNNNKK
;
A
#
# COMPACT_ATOMS: atom_id res chain seq x y z
N SER A 1 -1.45 5.46 -3.86
CA SER A 1 -2.07 5.35 -2.53
C SER A 1 -1.29 6.20 -1.57
N ASN A 2 -1.95 7.06 -0.78
CA ASN A 2 -1.33 7.87 0.27
C ASN A 2 -1.97 7.52 1.61
N GLU A 3 -1.22 6.82 2.47
CA GLU A 3 -1.60 6.55 3.86
C GLU A 3 -2.99 5.90 4.01
N SER A 4 -3.35 5.04 3.06
CA SER A 4 -4.70 4.46 2.96
C SER A 4 -5.08 3.51 4.11
N GLY A 5 -4.10 3.06 4.90
CA GLY A 5 -4.34 2.28 6.10
C GLY A 5 -5.12 0.99 5.89
N ASN A 6 -5.93 0.66 6.90
CA ASN A 6 -6.68 -0.57 7.00
C ASN A 6 -7.77 -0.68 5.93
N SER A 7 -7.94 -1.87 5.35
CA SER A 7 -8.82 -2.11 4.19
C SER A 7 -8.42 -1.32 2.91
N GLY A 8 -7.33 -0.56 2.96
CA GLY A 8 -6.66 0.09 1.82
C GLY A 8 -5.43 -0.71 1.41
N ALA A 9 -4.23 -0.20 1.71
CA ALA A 9 -2.96 -0.86 1.39
C ALA A 9 -2.40 -1.73 2.51
N LYS A 10 -2.83 -1.57 3.77
CA LYS A 10 -2.29 -2.35 4.89
C LYS A 10 -2.83 -3.78 4.89
N ILE A 11 -1.97 -4.79 5.06
CA ILE A 11 -2.37 -6.17 5.40
C ILE A 11 -3.26 -6.20 6.66
N SER A 12 -4.55 -6.54 6.51
CA SER A 12 -5.52 -6.58 7.62
C SER A 12 -5.11 -7.60 8.69
N ARG A 13 -4.56 -8.76 8.28
CA ARG A 13 -4.08 -9.83 9.19
C ARG A 13 -2.93 -9.42 10.11
N ARG A 14 -2.24 -8.29 9.87
CA ARG A 14 -1.19 -7.81 10.77
C ARG A 14 -1.73 -7.33 12.11
N ASN A 15 -3.02 -7.00 12.18
CA ASN A 15 -3.70 -6.57 13.40
C ASN A 15 -2.91 -5.51 14.20
N PHE A 16 -2.46 -4.46 13.50
CA PHE A 16 -1.73 -3.32 14.05
C PHE A 16 -2.39 -2.02 13.56
N GLY A 17 -2.44 -0.99 14.42
CA GLY A 17 -3.15 0.25 14.13
C GLY A 17 -4.67 0.03 14.09
N GLU A 18 -5.34 0.61 13.10
CA GLU A 18 -6.76 0.35 12.85
C GLU A 18 -7.01 -1.12 12.44
N THR A 19 -8.00 -1.76 13.03
CA THR A 19 -8.38 -3.16 12.76
C THR A 19 -9.69 -3.25 11.98
N VAL A 20 -10.07 -4.46 11.52
CA VAL A 20 -11.37 -4.65 10.86
C VAL A 20 -12.52 -4.36 11.83
N GLU A 21 -12.37 -4.71 13.10
CA GLU A 21 -13.35 -4.36 14.14
C GLU A 21 -13.52 -2.85 14.25
N VAL A 22 -12.40 -2.12 14.38
CA VAL A 22 -12.43 -0.68 14.62
C VAL A 22 -13.04 0.06 13.44
N ILE A 23 -12.61 -0.26 12.22
CA ILE A 23 -13.08 0.46 11.02
C ILE A 23 -14.56 0.16 10.72
N THR A 24 -15.01 -1.07 10.92
CA THR A 24 -16.41 -1.45 10.66
C THR A 24 -17.35 -0.96 11.75
N ARG A 25 -16.89 -0.84 13.00
CA ARG A 25 -17.66 -0.25 14.10
C ARG A 25 -17.83 1.27 13.93
N ASN A 26 -16.75 1.99 13.64
CA ASN A 26 -16.79 3.45 13.55
C ASN A 26 -17.32 3.95 12.21
N PHE A 27 -17.09 3.19 11.13
CA PHE A 27 -17.49 3.56 9.77
C PHE A 27 -18.28 2.42 9.07
N PRO A 28 -19.44 2.00 9.61
CA PRO A 28 -20.20 0.85 9.11
C PRO A 28 -20.72 1.03 7.68
N HIS A 29 -20.73 2.26 7.17
CA HIS A 29 -21.20 2.61 5.83
C HIS A 29 -20.12 2.54 4.75
N TRP A 30 -18.83 2.38 5.12
CA TRP A 30 -17.73 2.28 4.14
C TRP A 30 -17.66 0.93 3.45
N PHE A 31 -18.16 -0.12 4.10
CA PHE A 31 -18.02 -1.50 3.63
C PHE A 31 -19.37 -2.19 3.53
N VAL A 32 -19.40 -3.27 2.75
CA VAL A 32 -20.55 -4.16 2.74
C VAL A 32 -20.74 -4.79 4.13
N PRO A 33 -21.99 -5.03 4.59
CA PRO A 33 -22.25 -5.52 5.95
C PRO A 33 -21.50 -6.81 6.30
N GLY A 34 -21.29 -7.70 5.31
CA GLY A 34 -20.56 -8.95 5.51
C GLY A 34 -19.10 -8.78 5.93
N TYR A 35 -18.47 -7.62 5.67
CA TYR A 35 -17.09 -7.38 6.09
C TYR A 35 -16.95 -7.32 7.63
N ALA A 36 -17.99 -6.84 8.33
CA ALA A 36 -18.02 -6.80 9.79
C ALA A 36 -17.97 -8.20 10.43
N ALA A 37 -18.29 -9.27 9.69
CA ALA A 37 -18.14 -10.64 10.17
C ALA A 37 -16.67 -11.06 10.41
N PHE A 38 -15.71 -10.28 9.90
CA PHE A 38 -14.28 -10.48 10.12
C PHE A 38 -13.69 -9.59 11.22
N ALA A 39 -14.52 -8.86 11.96
CA ALA A 39 -14.09 -8.10 13.13
C ALA A 39 -13.45 -9.04 14.18
N ASN A 40 -12.21 -8.75 14.59
CA ASN A 40 -11.37 -9.61 15.45
C ASN A 40 -11.18 -11.04 14.90
N ASN A 41 -11.36 -11.22 13.60
CA ASN A 41 -11.31 -12.50 12.91
C ASN A 41 -10.61 -12.36 11.53
N GLU A 42 -9.66 -11.43 11.44
CA GLU A 42 -8.94 -11.09 10.21
C GLU A 42 -8.20 -12.28 9.61
N GLY A 43 -7.78 -13.25 10.44
CA GLY A 43 -7.16 -14.50 9.99
C GLY A 43 -8.03 -15.31 9.04
N ASN A 44 -9.35 -15.21 9.16
CA ASN A 44 -10.33 -15.92 8.33
C ASN A 44 -10.79 -15.14 7.10
N LEU A 45 -10.26 -13.94 6.84
CA LEU A 45 -10.52 -13.25 5.57
C LEU A 45 -10.16 -14.19 4.40
N PRO A 46 -10.93 -14.24 3.31
CA PRO A 46 -10.57 -15.04 2.15
C PRO A 46 -9.47 -14.38 1.29
N VAL A 47 -9.25 -13.09 1.48
CA VAL A 47 -8.27 -12.26 0.74
C VAL A 47 -7.53 -11.32 1.70
N ASP A 48 -6.50 -10.63 1.24
CA ASP A 48 -5.91 -9.48 1.95
C ASP A 48 -5.48 -8.39 0.96
N GLN A 49 -5.03 -7.26 1.49
CA GLN A 49 -4.76 -6.06 0.71
C GLN A 49 -3.60 -6.20 -0.30
N HIS A 50 -2.68 -7.15 -0.11
CA HIS A 50 -1.68 -7.46 -1.15
C HIS A 50 -2.33 -7.98 -2.45
N MET A 51 -3.46 -8.68 -2.36
CA MET A 51 -4.22 -9.11 -3.53
C MET A 51 -4.90 -7.92 -4.22
N LEU A 52 -5.40 -6.95 -3.44
CA LEU A 52 -5.93 -5.70 -3.99
C LEU A 52 -4.86 -4.92 -4.75
N LEU A 53 -3.65 -4.79 -4.19
CA LEU A 53 -2.53 -4.16 -4.91
C LEU A 53 -2.10 -4.96 -6.14
N ALA A 54 -2.16 -6.29 -6.07
CA ALA A 54 -1.85 -7.16 -7.21
C ALA A 54 -2.82 -6.99 -8.40
N LEU A 55 -4.10 -6.67 -8.16
CA LEU A 55 -5.09 -6.38 -9.20
C LEU A 55 -4.72 -5.17 -10.08
N MET A 56 -3.74 -4.37 -9.66
CA MET A 56 -3.26 -3.27 -10.48
C MET A 56 -2.32 -3.73 -11.59
N ALA A 57 -1.67 -4.88 -11.46
CA ALA A 57 -0.76 -5.39 -12.49
C ALA A 57 -1.46 -5.52 -13.86
N PRO A 58 -0.81 -5.14 -14.98
CA PRO A 58 0.56 -4.64 -15.10
C PRO A 58 0.73 -3.11 -14.92
N ARG A 59 -0.32 -2.38 -14.53
CA ARG A 59 -0.27 -0.92 -14.36
C ARG A 59 0.53 -0.55 -13.11
N ALA A 60 1.18 0.61 -13.15
CA ALA A 60 2.03 1.06 -12.06
C ALA A 60 1.26 1.37 -10.76
N VAL A 61 1.88 1.07 -9.62
CA VAL A 61 1.36 1.35 -8.28
C VAL A 61 2.43 1.98 -7.42
N TYR A 62 2.03 3.04 -6.72
CA TYR A 62 2.84 3.68 -5.69
C TYR A 62 2.08 3.68 -4.36
N VAL A 63 2.73 3.20 -3.30
CA VAL A 63 2.19 3.23 -1.92
C VAL A 63 3.04 4.19 -1.07
N ALA A 64 2.39 5.14 -0.41
CA ALA A 64 3.04 6.11 0.45
C ALA A 64 2.53 5.98 1.88
N SER A 65 3.43 6.17 2.85
CA SER A 65 3.15 6.13 4.28
C SER A 65 3.83 7.30 5.00
N ALA A 66 3.36 7.60 6.21
CA ALA A 66 4.01 8.51 7.16
C ALA A 66 4.51 7.76 8.40
N ALA A 67 5.68 8.13 8.91
CA ALA A 67 6.38 7.41 9.95
C ALA A 67 5.63 7.39 11.30
N ASP A 68 4.96 8.50 11.64
CA ASP A 68 4.21 8.62 12.89
C ASP A 68 2.73 8.24 12.72
N ASP A 69 2.30 7.87 11.51
CA ASP A 69 0.96 7.36 11.23
C ASP A 69 0.84 5.86 11.58
N SER A 70 1.04 5.56 12.87
CA SER A 70 0.91 4.19 13.39
C SER A 70 -0.48 3.59 13.19
N TRP A 71 -1.52 4.44 13.05
CA TRP A 71 -2.89 4.01 12.79
C TRP A 71 -3.02 3.30 11.44
N ALA A 72 -2.33 3.79 10.41
CA ALA A 72 -2.33 3.20 9.07
C ALA A 72 -1.34 2.03 8.88
N ASP A 73 -0.54 1.67 9.89
CA ASP A 73 0.49 0.62 9.84
C ASP A 73 1.42 0.73 8.61
N PRO A 74 2.39 1.67 8.61
CA PRO A 74 3.31 1.90 7.49
C PRO A 74 4.03 0.62 7.04
N LYS A 75 4.44 -0.21 8.01
CA LYS A 75 5.07 -1.51 7.77
C LYS A 75 4.11 -2.46 7.05
N GLY A 76 2.84 -2.52 7.46
CA GLY A 76 1.84 -3.35 6.81
C GLY A 76 1.50 -2.93 5.40
N GLN A 77 1.50 -1.62 5.12
CA GLN A 77 1.34 -1.10 3.76
C GLN A 77 2.51 -1.49 2.86
N TYR A 78 3.75 -1.40 3.38
CA TYR A 78 4.94 -1.86 2.64
C TYR A 78 4.91 -3.37 2.37
N LEU A 79 4.61 -4.18 3.39
CA LEU A 79 4.56 -5.64 3.25
C LEU A 79 3.49 -6.07 2.26
N ALA A 80 2.36 -5.38 2.17
CA ALA A 80 1.35 -5.67 1.16
C ALA A 80 1.88 -5.44 -0.26
N LEU A 81 2.62 -4.34 -0.48
CA LEU A 81 3.22 -4.03 -1.77
C LEU A 81 4.28 -5.07 -2.17
N VAL A 82 5.13 -5.48 -1.23
CA VAL A 82 6.11 -6.55 -1.45
C VAL A 82 5.41 -7.87 -1.77
N ALA A 83 4.35 -8.22 -1.04
CA ALA A 83 3.59 -9.45 -1.30
C ALA A 83 2.79 -9.41 -2.62
N ALA A 84 2.48 -8.24 -3.16
CA ALA A 84 1.85 -8.08 -4.47
C ALA A 84 2.85 -8.25 -5.62
N GLN A 85 4.14 -8.01 -5.38
CA GLN A 85 5.22 -8.05 -6.36
C GLN A 85 5.25 -9.30 -7.27
N PRO A 86 5.05 -10.53 -6.77
CA PRO A 86 5.11 -11.73 -7.62
C PRO A 86 4.10 -11.71 -8.77
N VAL A 87 2.93 -11.08 -8.60
CA VAL A 87 1.92 -10.99 -9.67
C VAL A 87 2.39 -10.08 -10.80
N PHE A 88 3.12 -8.99 -10.50
CA PHE A 88 3.73 -8.15 -11.52
C PHE A 88 4.79 -8.90 -12.33
N SER A 89 5.54 -9.81 -11.68
CA SER A 89 6.51 -10.66 -12.37
C SER A 89 5.86 -11.61 -13.39
N LEU A 90 4.60 -12.04 -13.18
CA LEU A 90 3.86 -12.85 -14.16
C LEU A 90 3.62 -12.11 -15.48
N PHE A 91 3.61 -10.77 -15.47
CA PHE A 91 3.52 -9.94 -16.67
C PHE A 91 4.89 -9.63 -17.30
N GLY A 92 5.96 -10.31 -16.87
CA GLY A 92 7.31 -10.10 -17.38
C GLY A 92 7.97 -8.80 -16.88
N LEU A 93 7.39 -8.14 -15.87
CA LEU A 93 7.94 -6.92 -15.29
C LEU A 93 9.00 -7.27 -14.25
N LYS A 94 10.21 -6.71 -14.40
CA LYS A 94 11.31 -6.92 -13.44
C LYS A 94 11.06 -6.11 -12.18
N THR A 95 10.80 -6.81 -11.08
CA THR A 95 10.53 -6.21 -9.77
C THR A 95 11.45 -6.78 -8.71
N SER A 96 11.99 -5.93 -7.83
CA SER A 96 12.95 -6.32 -6.78
C SER A 96 12.87 -5.37 -5.57
N LEU A 97 11.65 -4.98 -5.17
CA LEU A 97 11.43 -4.32 -3.89
C LEU A 97 12.08 -5.17 -2.78
N PRO A 98 12.84 -4.54 -1.87
CA PRO A 98 13.45 -5.23 -0.74
C PRO A 98 12.41 -5.96 0.13
N ALA A 99 12.84 -6.96 0.90
CA ALA A 99 11.95 -7.61 1.86
C ALA A 99 11.64 -6.72 3.07
N ASN A 100 12.57 -5.82 3.42
CA ASN A 100 12.46 -4.91 4.55
C ASN A 100 12.08 -3.50 4.08
N MET A 101 11.20 -2.85 4.84
CA MET A 101 10.79 -1.47 4.57
C MET A 101 12.02 -0.55 4.55
N PRO A 102 12.15 0.35 3.55
CA PRO A 102 13.25 1.30 3.53
C PRO A 102 13.19 2.27 4.72
N PRO A 103 14.31 2.90 5.10
CA PRO A 103 14.31 3.98 6.09
C PRO A 103 13.41 5.16 5.68
N ASN A 104 13.10 6.00 6.66
CA ASN A 104 12.31 7.19 6.42
C ASN A 104 13.00 8.13 5.40
N ASN A 105 12.20 8.71 4.51
CA ASN A 105 12.62 9.59 3.42
C ASN A 105 13.60 8.96 2.42
N GLU A 106 13.81 7.64 2.48
CA GLU A 106 14.60 6.88 1.49
C GLU A 106 13.65 6.13 0.55
N GLN A 107 12.95 6.88 -0.31
CA GLN A 107 12.01 6.29 -1.28
C GLN A 107 12.65 5.21 -2.16
N VAL A 108 11.87 4.18 -2.47
CA VAL A 108 12.21 3.17 -3.48
C VAL A 108 11.30 3.38 -4.68
N ILE A 109 11.88 3.77 -5.81
CA ILE A 109 11.18 3.84 -7.10
C ILE A 109 11.75 2.75 -7.99
N GLN A 110 10.97 1.70 -8.24
CA GLN A 110 11.32 0.61 -9.13
C GLN A 110 10.10 0.21 -9.96
N LEU A 111 9.91 0.90 -11.08
CA LEU A 111 8.76 0.67 -11.96
C LEU A 111 8.54 -0.82 -12.26
N PRO A 112 7.28 -1.29 -12.19
CA PRO A 112 6.04 -0.54 -12.02
C PRO A 112 5.65 -0.23 -10.56
N LEU A 113 6.52 -0.52 -9.57
CA LEU A 113 6.22 -0.38 -8.15
C LEU A 113 7.00 0.78 -7.52
N GLY A 114 6.44 1.38 -6.48
CA GLY A 114 7.13 2.42 -5.72
C GLY A 114 6.61 2.54 -4.30
N PHE A 115 7.50 2.93 -3.40
CA PHE A 115 7.19 3.17 -2.01
C PHE A 115 7.97 4.33 -1.42
N HIS A 116 7.35 5.08 -0.51
CA HIS A 116 8.09 5.88 0.47
C HIS A 116 7.42 5.84 1.83
N ASN A 117 8.23 6.07 2.87
CA ASN A 117 7.77 6.40 4.22
C ASN A 117 8.35 7.76 4.59
N ARG A 118 7.53 8.80 4.73
CA ARG A 118 7.98 10.16 5.05
C ARG A 118 7.95 10.39 6.56
N ASP A 119 8.84 11.21 7.10
CA ASP A 119 8.73 11.65 8.50
C ASP A 119 7.44 12.44 8.78
N GLY A 120 6.91 12.35 10.00
CA GLY A 120 5.76 13.10 10.48
C GLY A 120 4.46 12.27 10.51
N ILE A 121 3.36 12.99 10.73
CA ILE A 121 2.01 12.44 10.95
C ILE A 121 1.23 12.22 9.65
N HIS A 122 0.04 11.64 9.80
CA HIS A 122 -0.95 11.42 8.73
C HIS A 122 -1.29 12.71 7.97
N ASN A 123 -0.89 12.80 6.70
CA ASN A 123 -1.18 13.92 5.81
C ASN A 123 -0.77 13.61 4.35
N MET A 124 -1.18 14.44 3.40
CA MET A 124 -0.60 14.48 2.06
C MET A 124 0.01 15.86 1.81
N ASN A 125 1.34 15.93 1.75
CA ASN A 125 2.06 17.20 1.63
C ASN A 125 2.93 17.27 0.36
N LEU A 126 3.69 18.37 0.25
CA LEU A 126 4.51 18.65 -0.93
C LEU A 126 5.57 17.58 -1.20
N PHE A 127 6.13 16.94 -0.17
CA PHE A 127 7.07 15.84 -0.37
C PHE A 127 6.37 14.67 -1.05
N ASP A 128 5.20 14.24 -0.55
CA ASP A 128 4.45 13.12 -1.10
C ASP A 128 4.13 13.38 -2.58
N TRP A 129 3.63 14.58 -2.90
CA TRP A 129 3.38 15.02 -4.27
C TRP A 129 4.63 14.98 -5.16
N LYS A 130 5.79 15.43 -4.68
CA LYS A 130 7.05 15.34 -5.44
C LYS A 130 7.41 13.90 -5.77
N GLN A 131 7.20 12.97 -4.83
CA GLN A 131 7.48 11.54 -5.06
C GLN A 131 6.50 10.93 -6.07
N PHE A 132 5.21 11.25 -5.99
CA PHE A 132 4.22 10.80 -6.96
C PHE A 132 4.50 11.33 -8.36
N VAL A 133 4.83 12.62 -8.50
CA VAL A 133 5.18 13.23 -9.79
C VAL A 133 6.44 12.59 -10.36
N LYS A 134 7.49 12.39 -9.55
CA LYS A 134 8.71 11.71 -9.98
C LYS A 134 8.41 10.30 -10.51
N PHE A 135 7.62 9.52 -9.78
CA PHE A 135 7.21 8.17 -10.21
C PHE A 135 6.40 8.18 -11.50
N ALA A 136 5.43 9.08 -11.62
CA ALA A 136 4.62 9.23 -12.82
C ALA A 136 5.48 9.61 -14.04
N ASP A 137 6.39 10.57 -13.86
CA ASP A 137 7.35 10.99 -14.88
C ASP A 137 8.19 9.82 -15.40
N GLU A 138 8.77 9.02 -14.50
CA GLU A 138 9.55 7.85 -14.87
C GLU A 138 8.68 6.80 -15.60
N TYR A 139 7.45 6.57 -15.13
CA TYR A 139 6.54 5.59 -15.74
C TYR A 139 6.12 5.99 -17.16
N PHE A 140 5.64 7.22 -17.36
CA PHE A 140 5.12 7.66 -18.66
C PHE A 140 6.23 7.96 -19.68
N LYS A 141 7.41 8.44 -19.25
CA LYS A 141 8.57 8.59 -20.16
C LYS A 141 9.05 7.26 -20.72
N ASN A 142 8.99 6.17 -19.94
CA ASN A 142 9.39 4.85 -20.40
C ASN A 142 8.36 4.21 -21.35
N ASN A 143 7.07 4.46 -21.14
CA ASN A 143 6.03 3.96 -22.04
C ASN A 143 6.06 4.64 -23.41
N ASN A 144 6.45 5.93 -23.48
CA ASN A 144 6.58 6.66 -24.75
C ASN A 144 7.80 6.23 -25.59
N LYS A 145 8.66 5.33 -25.09
CA LYS A 145 9.84 4.81 -25.81
C LYS A 145 9.61 3.42 -26.41
N LYS A 146 8.46 2.80 -26.17
CA LYS A 146 8.04 1.53 -26.79
C LYS A 146 7.17 1.80 -28.00
#